data_AF-A0A0G2A6I0-F1
#
_entry.id   AF-A0A0G2A6I0-F1
#
_cell.length_a   1.000
_cell.length_b   1.000
_cell.length_c   1.000
_cell.angle_alpha   90.00
_cell.angle_beta   90.00
_cell.angle_gamma   90.00
#
_symmetry.space_group_name_H-M   'P 1'
#
loop_
_entity.id
_entity.type
_entity.pdbx_description
1 polymer ?
#
loop_
_entity_poly.entity_id
_entity_poly.type
_entity_poly.pdbx_seq_one_letter_code
_entity_poly.pdbx_strand_id
1 'polypeptide(L)'
;MHNLLLRQSTRNALIALGGALALLFCVAFLLGRASDAPNAVCIEQKEDLRLQREVILELENENIQLRIANLALRNKTLTLTENISRLSSSLAHYELRFPQVTSEEVPHPQSRVDLRDVFVGEREVLIKIPLAQEGIVAASNSMDPVLEENNIVLEVTPQSPAELYIGDIIIYQSGDSRVIHRIVDIGYDAEGWYAITKGDNNPLPDPAKVRFVQVLGVVIGIIY
;
A
#
# COMPACT_ATOMS: atom_id res chain seq x y z
N MET A 1 12.44 -26.03 17.84
CA MET A 1 11.48 -27.13 18.13
C MET A 1 12.08 -28.54 18.00
N HIS A 2 13.22 -28.75 17.34
CA HIS A 2 13.80 -30.09 17.14
C HIS A 2 14.48 -30.70 18.39
N ASN A 3 15.06 -29.89 19.28
CA ASN A 3 15.80 -30.39 20.46
C ASN A 3 14.93 -30.88 21.64
N LEU A 4 13.64 -30.50 21.72
CA LEU A 4 12.74 -30.98 22.78
C LEU A 4 12.21 -32.40 22.52
N LEU A 5 11.97 -32.75 21.25
CA LEU A 5 11.45 -34.06 20.85
C LEU A 5 12.50 -35.17 21.04
N LEU A 6 13.78 -34.86 20.79
CA LEU A 6 14.89 -35.80 20.99
C LEU A 6 15.11 -36.15 22.48
N ARG A 7 14.91 -35.21 23.42
CA ARG A 7 15.02 -35.46 24.86
C ARG A 7 13.85 -36.27 25.44
N GLN A 8 12.64 -36.14 24.89
CA GLN A 8 11.50 -36.98 25.31
C GLN A 8 11.62 -38.42 24.78
N SER A 9 12.11 -38.59 23.55
CA SER A 9 12.30 -39.92 22.96
C SER A 9 13.33 -40.76 23.70
N THR A 10 14.44 -40.17 24.15
CA THR A 10 15.50 -40.89 24.88
C THR A 10 15.07 -41.27 26.29
N ARG A 11 14.23 -40.46 26.96
CA ARG A 11 13.66 -40.78 28.28
C ARG A 11 12.61 -41.89 28.23
N ASN A 12 11.73 -41.89 27.23
CA ASN A 12 10.74 -42.96 27.06
C ASN A 12 11.40 -44.32 26.75
N ALA A 13 12.53 -44.33 26.03
CA ALA A 13 13.31 -45.54 25.79
C ALA A 13 13.97 -46.08 27.08
N LEU A 14 14.41 -45.21 27.99
CA LEU A 14 15.03 -45.60 29.26
C LEU A 14 14.02 -46.26 30.22
N ILE A 15 12.79 -45.75 30.27
CA ILE A 15 11.68 -46.30 31.09
C ILE A 15 11.23 -47.66 30.54
N ALA A 16 11.17 -47.82 29.22
CA ALA A 16 10.84 -49.10 28.58
C ALA A 16 11.92 -50.18 28.81
N LEU A 17 13.21 -49.79 28.81
CA LEU A 17 14.30 -50.71 29.16
C LEU A 17 14.27 -51.15 30.63
N GLY A 18 13.93 -50.24 31.55
CA GLY A 18 13.79 -50.56 32.98
C GLY A 18 12.67 -51.57 33.26
N GLY A 19 11.52 -51.42 32.59
CA GLY A 19 10.40 -52.35 32.71
C GLY A 19 10.68 -53.75 32.13
N ALA A 20 11.45 -53.83 31.04
CA ALA A 20 11.83 -55.11 30.43
C ALA A 20 12.86 -55.89 31.27
N LEU A 21 13.78 -55.20 31.94
CA LEU A 21 14.76 -55.82 32.85
C LEU A 21 14.09 -56.43 34.10
N ALA A 22 13.03 -55.79 34.61
CA ALA A 22 12.26 -56.27 35.76
C ALA A 22 11.49 -57.58 35.45
N LEU A 23 10.97 -57.73 34.23
CA LEU A 23 10.30 -58.95 33.77
C LEU A 23 11.30 -60.12 33.61
N LEU A 24 12.52 -59.87 33.11
CA LEU A 24 13.58 -60.87 33.01
C LEU A 24 14.05 -61.39 34.39
N PHE A 25 14.11 -60.51 35.40
CA PHE A 25 14.44 -60.90 36.77
C PHE A 25 13.32 -61.73 37.43
N CYS A 26 12.06 -61.45 37.10
CA CYS A 26 10.91 -62.19 37.62
C CYS A 26 10.86 -63.63 37.07
N VAL A 27 11.23 -63.84 35.79
CA VAL A 27 11.34 -65.17 35.18
C VAL A 27 12.52 -65.98 35.76
N ALA A 28 13.64 -65.32 36.08
CA ALA A 28 14.78 -65.98 36.74
C ALA A 28 14.45 -66.46 38.17
N PHE A 29 13.58 -65.74 38.89
CA PHE A 29 13.13 -66.11 40.25
C PHE A 29 12.22 -67.34 40.26
N LEU A 30 11.36 -67.52 39.25
CA LEU A 30 10.53 -68.72 39.11
C LEU A 30 11.34 -69.98 38.76
N LEU A 31 12.58 -69.84 38.28
CA LEU A 31 13.48 -70.94 37.88
C LEU A 31 14.44 -71.39 38.99
N GLY A 32 14.24 -70.96 40.24
CA GLY A 32 14.77 -71.68 41.41
C GLY A 32 16.29 -71.73 41.57
N ARG A 33 17.02 -70.65 41.25
CA ARG A 33 18.40 -70.43 41.73
C ARG A 33 18.47 -69.16 42.57
N ALA A 34 18.29 -69.33 43.88
CA ALA A 34 18.48 -68.27 44.86
C ALA A 34 19.78 -68.50 45.64
N SER A 35 20.71 -67.54 45.56
CA SER A 35 21.69 -67.31 46.63
C SER A 35 21.96 -65.80 46.71
N ASP A 36 21.51 -65.21 47.81
CA ASP A 36 21.98 -63.96 48.41
C ASP A 36 21.93 -62.66 47.59
N ALA A 37 20.72 -62.09 47.41
CA ALA A 37 20.56 -60.66 47.08
C ALA A 37 19.19 -59.99 47.41
N PRO A 38 18.37 -60.40 48.42
CA PRO A 38 17.02 -59.83 48.55
C PRO A 38 16.95 -58.39 49.09
N ASN A 39 17.97 -57.91 49.83
CA ASN A 39 17.94 -56.56 50.41
C ASN A 39 18.44 -55.46 49.45
N ALA A 40 19.49 -55.70 48.66
CA ALA A 40 20.04 -54.69 47.75
C ALA A 40 19.07 -54.37 46.59
N VAL A 41 18.47 -55.39 45.99
CA VAL A 41 17.51 -55.23 44.87
C VAL A 41 16.23 -54.50 45.33
N CYS A 42 15.72 -54.81 46.53
CA CYS A 42 14.57 -54.10 47.10
C CYS A 42 14.87 -52.64 47.47
N ILE A 43 16.12 -52.30 47.85
CA ILE A 43 16.54 -50.94 48.17
C ILE A 43 16.69 -50.13 46.88
N GLU A 44 17.36 -50.67 45.85
CA GLU A 44 17.50 -50.03 44.55
C GLU A 44 16.15 -49.76 43.88
N GLN A 45 15.20 -50.71 43.96
CA GLN A 45 13.83 -50.49 43.45
C GLN A 45 13.08 -49.39 44.22
N LYS A 46 13.29 -49.27 45.53
CA LYS A 46 12.69 -48.18 46.34
C LYS A 46 13.34 -46.83 46.05
N GLU A 47 14.64 -46.78 45.79
CA GLU A 47 15.34 -45.56 45.36
C GLU A 47 14.89 -45.12 43.96
N ASP A 48 14.75 -46.05 43.01
CA ASP A 48 14.23 -45.75 41.67
C ASP A 48 12.79 -45.20 41.72
N LEU A 49 11.91 -45.80 42.54
CA LEU A 49 10.56 -45.27 42.76
C LEU A 49 10.55 -43.88 43.44
N ARG A 50 11.51 -43.58 44.32
CA ARG A 50 11.65 -42.25 44.94
C ARG A 50 12.10 -41.21 43.91
N LEU A 51 13.10 -41.53 43.09
CA LEU A 51 13.60 -40.67 42.03
C LEU A 51 12.53 -40.42 40.95
N GLN A 52 11.78 -41.46 40.56
CA GLN A 52 10.65 -41.31 39.65
C GLN A 52 9.56 -40.37 40.21
N ARG A 53 9.24 -40.50 41.51
CA ARG A 53 8.27 -39.63 42.17
C ARG A 53 8.74 -38.17 42.23
N GLU A 54 10.02 -37.95 42.51
CA GLU A 54 10.61 -36.60 42.54
C GLU A 54 10.55 -35.94 41.16
N VAL A 55 10.90 -36.66 40.09
CA VAL A 55 10.77 -36.18 38.71
C VAL A 55 9.33 -35.88 38.34
N ILE A 56 8.36 -36.69 38.79
CA ILE A 56 6.93 -36.41 38.55
C ILE A 56 6.51 -35.11 39.25
N LEU A 57 6.93 -34.89 40.50
CA LEU A 57 6.60 -33.67 41.25
C LEU A 57 7.20 -32.42 40.60
N GLU A 58 8.43 -32.51 40.08
CA GLU A 58 9.06 -31.41 39.32
C GLU A 58 8.27 -31.08 38.05
N LEU A 59 7.91 -32.11 37.27
CA LEU A 59 7.13 -31.94 36.04
C LEU A 59 5.73 -31.37 36.31
N GLU A 60 5.08 -31.80 37.39
CA GLU A 60 3.79 -31.25 37.82
C GLU A 60 3.92 -29.77 38.23
N ASN A 61 4.98 -29.42 38.97
CA ASN A 61 5.25 -28.04 39.36
C ASN A 61 5.52 -27.16 38.13
N GLU A 62 6.34 -27.61 37.18
CA GLU A 62 6.57 -26.89 35.91
C GLU A 62 5.26 -26.72 35.11
N ASN A 63 4.43 -27.76 35.05
CA ASN A 63 3.13 -27.69 34.36
C ASN A 63 2.20 -26.67 35.02
N ILE A 64 2.17 -26.62 36.36
CA ILE A 64 1.41 -25.61 37.12
C ILE A 64 1.92 -24.20 36.78
N GLN A 65 3.23 -23.97 36.77
CA GLN A 65 3.80 -22.66 36.40
C GLN A 65 3.44 -22.25 34.97
N LEU A 66 3.51 -23.18 34.02
CA LEU A 66 3.10 -22.94 32.63
C LEU A 66 1.60 -22.59 32.52
N ARG A 67 0.74 -23.25 33.30
CA ARG A 67 -0.70 -22.94 33.34
C ARG A 67 -0.95 -21.54 33.90
N ILE A 68 -0.26 -21.16 34.97
CA ILE A 68 -0.36 -19.82 35.56
C ILE A 68 0.10 -18.75 34.55
N ALA A 69 1.23 -18.96 33.88
CA ALA A 69 1.74 -18.02 32.88
C ALA A 69 0.77 -17.85 31.70
N ASN A 70 0.18 -18.95 31.20
CA ASN A 70 -0.81 -18.89 30.13
C ASN A 70 -2.10 -18.17 30.54
N LEU A 71 -2.55 -18.34 31.79
CA LEU A 71 -3.69 -17.60 32.32
C LEU A 71 -3.39 -16.09 32.42
N ALA A 72 -2.20 -15.72 32.89
CA ALA A 72 -1.79 -14.32 32.94
C ALA A 72 -1.72 -13.68 31.54
N LEU A 73 -1.23 -14.43 30.55
CA LEU A 73 -1.20 -13.98 29.16
C LEU A 73 -2.62 -13.79 28.60
N ARG A 74 -3.53 -14.74 28.84
CA ARG A 74 -4.94 -14.62 28.45
C ARG A 74 -5.60 -13.39 29.05
N ASN A 75 -5.38 -13.12 30.34
CA ASN A 75 -5.92 -11.92 30.99
C ASN A 75 -5.39 -10.63 30.34
N LYS A 76 -4.09 -10.57 30.01
CA LYS A 76 -3.53 -9.43 29.25
C LYS A 76 -4.14 -9.28 27.86
N THR A 77 -4.42 -10.38 27.16
CA THR A 77 -5.07 -10.30 25.84
C THR A 77 -6.51 -9.82 25.94
N LEU A 78 -7.24 -10.20 27.00
CA LEU A 78 -8.61 -9.74 27.24
C LEU A 78 -8.64 -8.24 27.49
N THR A 79 -7.76 -7.71 28.35
CA THR A 79 -7.71 -6.27 28.64
C THR A 79 -7.33 -5.44 27.42
N LEU A 80 -6.40 -5.93 26.59
CA LEU A 80 -6.07 -5.30 25.31
C LEU A 80 -7.28 -5.26 24.38
N THR A 81 -8.03 -6.36 24.30
CA THR A 81 -9.23 -6.45 23.45
C THR A 81 -10.32 -5.49 23.91
N GLU A 82 -10.54 -5.38 25.23
CA GLU A 82 -11.47 -4.40 25.82
C GLU A 82 -11.05 -2.96 25.54
N ASN A 83 -9.76 -2.65 25.67
CA ASN A 83 -9.24 -1.32 25.36
C ASN A 83 -9.41 -0.97 23.88
N ILE A 84 -9.13 -1.90 22.97
CA ILE A 84 -9.35 -1.74 21.53
C ILE A 84 -10.83 -1.51 21.24
N SER A 85 -11.73 -2.25 21.88
CA SER A 85 -13.19 -2.09 21.71
C SER A 85 -13.68 -0.72 22.19
N ARG A 86 -13.18 -0.25 23.35
CA ARG A 86 -13.49 1.09 23.87
C ARG A 86 -12.96 2.20 22.96
N LEU A 87 -11.72 2.07 22.46
CA LEU A 87 -11.16 3.01 21.50
C LEU A 87 -11.93 3.01 20.18
N SER A 88 -12.31 1.83 19.68
CA SER A 88 -13.11 1.71 18.45
C SER A 88 -14.48 2.35 18.60
N SER A 89 -15.13 2.19 19.75
CA SER A 89 -16.42 2.81 20.06
C SER A 89 -16.31 4.33 20.24
N SER A 90 -15.22 4.82 20.84
CA SER A 90 -14.91 6.25 20.96
C SER A 90 -14.58 6.88 19.61
N LEU A 91 -13.92 6.13 18.72
CA LEU A 91 -13.61 6.57 17.35
C LEU A 91 -14.83 6.49 16.44
N ALA A 92 -15.81 5.62 16.72
CA ALA A 92 -17.06 5.55 15.96
C ALA A 92 -17.94 6.81 16.10
N HIS A 93 -17.77 7.59 17.17
CA HIS A 93 -18.39 8.93 17.31
C HIS A 93 -17.63 10.03 16.56
N TYR A 94 -16.41 9.74 16.11
CA TYR A 94 -15.69 10.59 15.19
C TYR A 94 -16.06 10.12 13.78
N GLU A 95 -17.26 10.50 13.33
CA GLU A 95 -17.50 10.57 11.89
C GLU A 95 -16.45 11.52 11.33
N LEU A 96 -15.36 10.96 10.83
CA LEU A 96 -14.54 11.61 9.84
C LEU A 96 -15.48 11.86 8.66
N ARG A 97 -16.14 13.01 8.66
CA ARG A 97 -16.58 13.66 7.44
C ARG A 97 -15.31 13.93 6.66
N PHE A 98 -14.83 12.91 5.96
CA PHE A 98 -14.09 13.15 4.75
C PHE A 98 -15.06 13.95 3.89
N PRO A 99 -14.77 15.23 3.57
CA PRO A 99 -15.47 15.83 2.45
C PRO A 99 -15.33 14.82 1.32
N GLN A 100 -16.45 14.37 0.77
CA GLN A 100 -16.43 13.69 -0.51
C GLN A 100 -15.91 14.73 -1.47
N VAL A 101 -14.58 14.84 -1.60
CA VAL A 101 -13.95 15.56 -2.70
C VAL A 101 -14.28 14.69 -3.90
N THR A 102 -15.48 14.89 -4.45
CA THR A 102 -15.67 14.73 -5.87
C THR A 102 -14.75 15.78 -6.45
N SER A 103 -13.48 15.44 -6.70
CA SER A 103 -12.68 16.26 -7.59
C SER A 103 -13.46 16.21 -8.89
N GLU A 104 -14.21 17.26 -9.19
CA GLU A 104 -14.67 17.47 -10.56
C GLU A 104 -13.43 17.31 -11.42
N GLU A 105 -13.46 16.32 -12.31
CA GLU A 105 -12.34 16.06 -13.20
C GLU A 105 -12.15 17.34 -14.01
N VAL A 106 -11.05 18.05 -13.75
CA VAL A 106 -10.74 19.26 -14.50
C VAL A 106 -10.51 18.82 -15.94
N PRO A 107 -11.18 19.44 -16.92
CA PRO A 107 -10.92 19.18 -18.32
C PRO A 107 -9.42 19.24 -18.62
N HIS A 108 -8.86 18.20 -19.22
CA HIS A 108 -7.45 18.13 -19.59
C HIS A 108 -7.31 18.10 -21.11
N PRO A 109 -6.17 18.52 -21.67
CA PRO A 109 -5.99 18.54 -23.11
C PRO A 109 -6.05 17.12 -23.67
N GLN A 110 -6.61 16.97 -24.87
CA GLN A 110 -6.56 15.68 -25.55
C GLN A 110 -5.14 15.36 -26.01
N SER A 111 -4.87 14.09 -26.29
CA SER A 111 -3.60 13.70 -26.92
C SER A 111 -3.55 14.28 -28.34
N ARG A 112 -2.58 15.17 -28.57
CA ARG A 112 -2.40 15.91 -29.83
C ARG A 112 -1.29 15.36 -30.71
N VAL A 113 -0.44 14.49 -30.16
CA VAL A 113 0.77 13.96 -30.81
C VAL A 113 0.72 12.44 -30.76
N ASP A 114 0.81 11.80 -31.92
CA ASP A 114 0.90 10.34 -32.00
C ASP A 114 2.30 9.88 -31.59
N LEU A 115 2.39 8.83 -30.77
CA LEU A 115 3.68 8.29 -30.33
C LEU A 115 4.59 7.88 -31.50
N ARG A 116 4.02 7.49 -32.65
CA ARG A 116 4.76 7.17 -33.87
C ARG A 116 5.53 8.36 -34.44
N ASP A 117 5.13 9.57 -34.08
CA ASP A 117 5.77 10.82 -34.51
C ASP A 117 6.77 11.35 -33.48
N VAL A 118 6.95 10.66 -32.35
CA VAL A 118 7.92 10.98 -31.30
C VAL A 118 9.12 10.03 -31.37
N PHE A 119 10.29 10.58 -31.67
CA PHE A 119 11.55 9.85 -31.75
C PHE A 119 12.50 10.35 -30.67
N VAL A 120 12.89 9.46 -29.77
CA VAL A 120 13.83 9.77 -28.69
C VAL A 120 15.17 9.09 -29.02
N GLY A 121 16.16 9.90 -29.37
CA GLY A 121 17.54 9.47 -29.58
C GLY A 121 18.39 9.67 -28.32
N GLU A 122 19.68 9.36 -28.41
CA GLU A 122 20.61 9.52 -27.27
C GLU A 122 20.85 10.99 -26.88
N ARG A 123 20.71 11.92 -27.84
CA ARG A 123 21.05 13.34 -27.68
C ARG A 123 19.99 14.30 -28.18
N GLU A 124 18.88 13.77 -28.70
CA GLU A 124 17.84 14.57 -29.31
C GLU A 124 16.47 13.92 -29.11
N VAL A 125 15.45 14.77 -29.09
CA VAL A 125 14.06 14.37 -29.19
C VAL A 125 13.51 15.05 -30.43
N LEU A 126 13.06 14.26 -31.39
CA LEU A 126 12.41 14.76 -32.60
C LEU A 126 10.92 14.45 -32.52
N ILE A 127 10.10 15.49 -32.56
CA ILE A 127 8.65 15.38 -32.61
C ILE A 127 8.18 15.89 -33.97
N LYS A 128 7.63 15.02 -34.80
CA LYS A 128 7.21 15.36 -36.17
C LYS A 128 5.80 15.88 -36.18
N ILE A 129 5.64 17.20 -36.20
CA ILE A 129 4.33 17.84 -36.26
C ILE A 129 4.34 18.89 -37.36
N PRO A 130 3.45 18.78 -38.36
CA PRO A 130 3.40 19.74 -39.44
C PRO A 130 2.96 21.11 -38.90
N LEU A 131 3.67 22.15 -39.32
CA LEU A 131 3.32 23.55 -39.02
C LEU A 131 3.29 23.87 -37.51
N ALA A 132 4.06 23.13 -36.70
CA ALA A 132 4.27 23.48 -35.31
C ALA A 132 5.04 24.81 -35.19
N GLN A 133 4.65 25.60 -34.21
CA GLN A 133 5.29 26.85 -33.82
C GLN A 133 5.72 26.76 -32.35
N GLU A 134 6.76 27.48 -31.98
CA GLU A 134 7.19 27.66 -30.61
C GLU A 134 6.84 29.06 -30.07
N GLY A 135 6.57 29.12 -28.76
CA GLY A 135 6.34 30.35 -28.03
C GLY A 135 6.97 30.30 -26.64
N ILE A 136 7.19 31.48 -26.05
CA ILE A 136 7.64 31.62 -24.66
C ILE A 136 6.49 32.22 -23.86
N VAL A 137 6.15 31.59 -22.73
CA VAL A 137 5.07 32.04 -21.85
C VAL A 137 5.48 33.34 -21.15
N ALA A 138 4.61 34.34 -21.21
CA ALA A 138 4.77 35.62 -20.53
C ALA A 138 4.35 35.55 -19.05
N ALA A 139 4.97 36.38 -18.22
CA ALA A 139 4.68 36.47 -16.79
C ALA A 139 3.23 36.91 -16.51
N SER A 140 2.41 36.02 -15.95
CA SER A 140 1.01 36.33 -15.58
C SER A 140 0.46 35.50 -14.42
N ASN A 141 1.04 34.33 -14.13
CA ASN A 141 0.60 33.35 -13.13
C ASN A 141 -0.83 32.83 -13.31
N SER A 142 -1.51 33.17 -14.40
CA SER A 142 -2.92 32.77 -14.62
C SER A 142 -3.05 31.28 -14.94
N MET A 143 -1.98 30.67 -15.44
CA MET A 143 -1.91 29.26 -15.82
C MET A 143 -1.16 28.40 -14.80
N ASP A 144 -0.81 28.93 -13.63
CA ASP A 144 -0.21 28.12 -12.56
C ASP A 144 -1.17 26.99 -12.14
N PRO A 145 -0.67 25.78 -11.83
CA PRO A 145 0.73 25.34 -11.90
C PRO A 145 1.15 24.77 -13.27
N VAL A 146 0.29 24.85 -14.29
CA VAL A 146 0.50 24.16 -15.57
C VAL A 146 1.56 24.86 -16.44
N LEU A 147 1.52 26.19 -16.49
CA LEU A 147 2.49 27.01 -17.21
C LEU A 147 3.02 28.12 -16.31
N GLU A 148 4.34 28.22 -16.26
CA GLU A 148 5.09 29.28 -15.59
C GLU A 148 5.76 30.21 -16.63
N GLU A 149 6.16 31.39 -16.19
CA GLU A 149 7.00 32.29 -16.99
C GLU A 149 8.22 31.55 -17.57
N ASN A 150 8.56 31.87 -18.83
CA ASN A 150 9.67 31.27 -19.57
C ASN A 150 9.53 29.80 -19.98
N ASN A 151 8.41 29.13 -19.65
CA ASN A 151 8.11 27.84 -20.26
C ASN A 151 8.04 27.99 -21.78
N ILE A 152 8.62 27.03 -22.51
CA ILE A 152 8.49 26.96 -23.96
C ILE A 152 7.26 26.13 -24.27
N VAL A 153 6.33 26.70 -25.04
CA VAL A 153 5.16 25.99 -25.54
C VAL A 153 5.35 25.64 -27.00
N LEU A 154 4.94 24.44 -27.37
CA LEU A 154 4.76 24.03 -28.76
C LEU A 154 3.27 24.13 -29.07
N GLU A 155 2.94 24.77 -30.19
CA GLU A 155 1.55 25.00 -30.60
C GLU A 155 1.34 24.69 -32.09
N VAL A 156 0.08 24.42 -32.44
CA VAL A 156 -0.36 24.30 -33.84
C VAL A 156 -1.56 25.20 -34.08
N THR A 157 -1.66 25.80 -35.27
CA THR A 157 -2.84 26.59 -35.64
C THR A 157 -3.98 25.67 -36.07
N PRO A 158 -5.11 25.61 -35.33
CA PRO A 158 -6.24 24.78 -35.68
C PRO A 158 -6.87 25.26 -36.99
N GLN A 159 -7.25 24.34 -37.88
CA GLN A 159 -7.84 24.69 -39.19
C GLN A 159 -9.37 24.83 -39.13
N SER A 160 -9.99 24.25 -38.10
CA SER A 160 -11.43 24.30 -37.91
C SER A 160 -11.83 24.24 -36.42
N PRO A 161 -13.03 24.71 -36.06
CA PRO A 161 -13.54 24.56 -34.70
C PRO A 161 -13.68 23.11 -34.22
N ALA A 162 -13.78 22.15 -35.15
CA ALA A 162 -13.89 20.73 -34.83
C ALA A 162 -12.59 20.13 -34.28
N GLU A 163 -11.46 20.84 -34.40
CA GLU A 163 -10.16 20.45 -33.83
C GLU A 163 -9.95 20.97 -32.40
N LEU A 164 -10.93 21.69 -31.85
CA LEU A 164 -10.88 22.28 -30.51
C LEU A 164 -11.87 21.56 -29.60
N TYR A 165 -11.39 21.20 -28.43
CA TYR A 165 -12.08 20.39 -27.44
C TYR A 165 -12.01 21.06 -26.07
N ILE A 166 -13.01 20.76 -25.24
CA ILE A 166 -12.99 21.14 -23.83
C ILE A 166 -11.75 20.51 -23.18
N GLY A 167 -10.97 21.31 -22.44
CA GLY A 167 -9.72 20.92 -21.81
C GLY A 167 -8.46 21.37 -22.54
N ASP A 168 -8.54 21.76 -23.82
CA ASP A 168 -7.38 22.29 -24.54
C ASP A 168 -6.89 23.62 -23.96
N ILE A 169 -5.58 23.85 -24.01
CA ILE A 169 -4.98 25.15 -23.73
C ILE A 169 -4.78 25.86 -25.06
N ILE A 170 -5.45 26.99 -25.25
CA ILE A 170 -5.40 27.75 -26.50
C ILE A 170 -4.77 29.11 -26.29
N ILE A 171 -4.15 29.59 -27.34
CA ILE A 171 -3.62 30.95 -27.45
C ILE A 171 -4.55 31.71 -28.36
N TYR A 172 -5.07 32.83 -27.88
CA TYR A 172 -6.05 33.62 -28.61
C TYR A 172 -5.80 35.13 -28.46
N GLN A 173 -6.27 35.88 -29.45
CA GLN A 173 -6.19 37.34 -29.47
C GLN A 173 -7.37 37.94 -28.68
N SER A 174 -7.05 38.73 -27.64
CA SER A 174 -8.00 39.49 -26.84
C SER A 174 -7.60 40.97 -26.84
N GLY A 175 -8.31 41.80 -27.60
CA GLY A 175 -7.88 43.16 -27.89
C GLY A 175 -6.50 43.17 -28.54
N ASP A 176 -5.54 43.89 -27.95
CA ASP A 176 -4.15 43.96 -28.41
C ASP A 176 -3.23 42.90 -27.76
N SER A 177 -3.77 42.07 -26.87
CA SER A 177 -2.98 41.08 -26.11
C SER A 177 -3.22 39.66 -26.61
N ARG A 178 -2.16 38.84 -26.54
CA ARG A 178 -2.26 37.38 -26.69
C ARG A 178 -2.45 36.76 -25.31
N VAL A 179 -3.48 35.92 -25.18
CA VAL A 179 -3.84 35.26 -23.93
C VAL A 179 -3.77 33.76 -24.13
N ILE A 180 -3.23 33.04 -23.14
CA ILE A 180 -3.11 31.58 -23.14
C ILE A 180 -3.94 31.01 -21.98
N HIS A 181 -5.07 30.37 -22.27
CA HIS A 181 -5.97 29.83 -21.24
C HIS A 181 -6.62 28.51 -21.70
N ARG A 182 -7.21 27.79 -20.75
CA ARG A 182 -7.88 26.52 -21.00
C ARG A 182 -9.33 26.70 -21.43
N ILE A 183 -9.76 25.96 -22.45
CA ILE A 183 -11.17 25.85 -22.82
C ILE A 183 -11.91 25.07 -21.72
N VAL A 184 -12.89 25.70 -21.09
CA VAL A 184 -13.75 25.08 -20.06
C VAL A 184 -15.14 24.76 -20.58
N ASP A 185 -15.56 25.38 -21.68
CA ASP A 185 -16.83 25.09 -22.35
C ASP A 185 -16.78 25.49 -23.83
N ILE A 186 -17.60 24.84 -24.65
CA ILE A 186 -17.75 25.11 -26.09
C ILE A 186 -19.23 25.20 -26.43
N GLY A 187 -19.61 26.19 -27.24
CA GLY A 187 -20.97 26.33 -27.72
C GLY A 187 -21.09 26.99 -29.08
N TYR A 188 -22.35 27.18 -29.49
CA TYR A 188 -22.71 27.86 -30.73
C TYR A 188 -23.81 28.87 -30.43
N ASP A 189 -23.69 30.07 -30.99
CA ASP A 189 -24.74 31.08 -30.98
C ASP A 189 -24.91 31.70 -32.38
N ALA A 190 -25.64 32.82 -32.48
CA ALA A 190 -25.91 33.47 -33.76
C ALA A 190 -24.65 33.96 -34.50
N GLU A 191 -23.53 34.14 -33.81
CA GLU A 191 -22.23 34.53 -34.38
C GLU A 191 -21.34 33.31 -34.70
N GLY A 192 -21.85 32.10 -34.45
CA GLY A 192 -21.17 30.84 -34.72
C GLY A 192 -20.53 30.21 -33.48
N TRP A 193 -19.47 29.44 -33.70
CA TRP A 193 -18.74 28.73 -32.64
C TRP A 193 -18.11 29.70 -31.65
N TYR A 194 -18.11 29.33 -30.37
CA TYR A 194 -17.33 29.99 -29.34
C TYR A 194 -16.77 29.00 -28.30
N ALA A 195 -15.69 29.41 -27.64
CA ALA A 195 -15.20 28.82 -26.41
C ALA A 195 -15.38 29.78 -25.23
N ILE A 196 -15.60 29.20 -24.05
CA ILE A 196 -15.39 29.87 -22.77
C ILE A 196 -14.03 29.41 -22.27
N THR A 197 -13.13 30.35 -21.98
CA THR A 197 -11.78 30.06 -21.51
C THR A 197 -11.61 30.46 -20.05
N LYS A 198 -10.60 29.89 -19.40
CA LYS A 198 -10.24 30.19 -18.03
C LYS A 198 -8.76 29.88 -17.80
N GLY A 199 -8.03 30.78 -17.13
CA GLY A 199 -6.72 30.47 -16.58
C GLY A 199 -6.81 29.42 -15.47
N ASP A 200 -5.93 28.42 -15.46
CA ASP A 200 -5.98 27.34 -14.47
C ASP A 200 -5.96 27.86 -13.02
N ASN A 201 -5.24 28.94 -12.76
CA ASN A 201 -5.14 29.62 -11.46
C ASN A 201 -6.23 30.70 -11.22
N ASN A 202 -7.06 31.02 -12.21
CA ASN A 202 -8.08 32.05 -12.06
C ASN A 202 -9.30 31.50 -11.28
N PRO A 203 -10.01 32.29 -10.47
CA PRO A 203 -11.20 31.81 -9.75
C PRO A 203 -12.45 31.72 -10.62
N LEU A 204 -12.50 32.48 -11.72
CA LEU A 204 -13.64 32.60 -12.61
C LEU A 204 -13.20 32.48 -14.08
N PRO A 205 -14.09 32.04 -14.98
CA PRO A 205 -13.85 32.09 -16.42
C PRO A 205 -13.61 33.51 -16.93
N ASP A 206 -12.97 33.59 -18.09
CA ASP A 206 -12.76 34.86 -18.78
C ASP A 206 -14.11 35.48 -19.17
N PRO A 207 -14.25 36.81 -19.08
CA PRO A 207 -15.53 37.48 -19.21
C PRO A 207 -16.11 37.47 -20.64
N ALA A 208 -15.27 37.23 -21.65
CA ALA A 208 -15.65 37.27 -23.05
C ALA A 208 -15.55 35.88 -23.70
N LYS A 209 -16.53 35.59 -24.57
CA LYS A 209 -16.48 34.42 -25.44
C LYS A 209 -15.34 34.56 -26.44
N VAL A 210 -14.56 33.50 -26.62
CA VAL A 210 -13.49 33.44 -27.63
C VAL A 210 -14.08 32.88 -28.92
N ARG A 211 -14.06 33.68 -29.99
CA ARG A 211 -14.47 33.25 -31.34
C ARG A 211 -13.34 32.51 -32.03
N PHE A 212 -13.67 31.60 -32.94
CA PHE A 212 -12.66 30.81 -33.66
C PHE A 212 -11.61 31.68 -34.38
N VAL A 213 -12.06 32.80 -34.98
CA VAL A 213 -11.20 33.82 -35.61
C VAL A 213 -10.16 34.42 -34.67
N GLN A 214 -10.39 34.40 -33.36
CA GLN A 214 -9.44 34.88 -32.37
C GLN A 214 -8.39 33.82 -31.98
N VAL A 215 -8.64 32.53 -32.25
CA VAL A 215 -7.75 31.45 -31.87
C VAL A 215 -6.53 31.45 -32.79
N LEU A 216 -5.35 31.58 -32.20
CA LEU A 216 -4.06 31.63 -32.88
C LEU A 216 -3.39 30.24 -32.93
N GLY A 217 -3.50 29.51 -31.83
CA GLY A 217 -2.87 28.21 -31.66
C GLY A 217 -3.47 27.40 -30.52
N VAL A 218 -3.23 26.09 -30.56
CA VAL A 218 -3.51 25.17 -29.47
C VAL A 218 -2.21 24.52 -29.02
N VAL A 219 -1.98 24.49 -27.71
CA VAL A 219 -0.77 23.95 -27.11
C VAL A 219 -0.79 22.42 -27.18
N ILE A 220 0.32 21.87 -27.66
CA ILE A 220 0.52 20.43 -27.88
C ILE A 220 1.66 19.86 -27.03
N GLY A 221 2.50 20.72 -26.46
CA GLY A 221 3.62 20.32 -25.61
C GLY A 221 4.16 21.50 -24.82
N ILE A 222 4.73 21.19 -23.65
CA ILE A 222 5.37 22.16 -22.74
C ILE A 222 6.77 21.63 -22.46
N ILE A 223 7.76 22.51 -22.58
CA ILE A 223 9.15 22.24 -22.21
C ILE A 223 9.48 23.15 -21.03
N TYR A 224 9.85 22.52 -19.92
CA TYR A 224 10.24 23.14 -18.66
C TYR A 224 11.76 23.34 -18.59
#